data_AF-A0A1Y3T9E0-F1
#
_entry.id   AF-A0A1Y3T9E0-F1
#
_cell.length_a   1.000
_cell.length_b   1.000
_cell.length_c   1.000
_cell.angle_alpha   90.00
_cell.angle_beta   90.00
_cell.angle_gamma   90.00
#
_symmetry.space_group_name_H-M   'P 1'
#
loop_
_entity.id
_entity.type
_entity.pdbx_description
1 polymer ?
#
loop_
_entity_poly.entity_id
_entity_poly.type
_entity_poly.pdbx_seq_one_letter_code
_entity_poly.pdbx_strand_id
1 'polypeptide(L)'
;MWKGDYLNLGAGAETGIYKGGEPFWTVSVEDALPMTLALYDKEGNVIMCYNPSDPQWWITGFEPMVQKAKADELVVIGSIDFSTNPELWKAYKEKYAGNQETLCFDEENLILYYKY
;
A
#
# COMPACT_ATOMS: atom_id res chain seq x y z
N MET A 1 5.28 -1.74 -2.18
CA MET A 1 4.01 -1.50 -2.88
C MET A 1 4.19 -1.90 -4.33
N TRP A 2 3.21 -2.59 -4.92
CA TRP A 2 3.18 -3.01 -6.31
C TRP A 2 1.86 -2.55 -6.96
N LYS A 3 1.89 -2.25 -8.26
CA LYS A 3 0.71 -2.01 -9.09
C LYS A 3 0.97 -2.50 -10.51
N GLY A 4 -0.08 -2.94 -11.20
CA GLY A 4 0.03 -3.35 -12.60
C GLY A 4 -1.03 -4.35 -12.99
N ASP A 5 -0.87 -4.92 -14.18
CA ASP A 5 -1.67 -6.05 -14.64
C ASP A 5 -1.11 -7.35 -14.08
N TYR A 6 -1.95 -8.09 -13.38
CA TYR A 6 -1.66 -9.45 -12.97
C TYR A 6 -2.35 -10.41 -13.94
N LEU A 7 -1.57 -11.33 -14.52
CA LEU A 7 -2.07 -12.24 -15.56
C LEU A 7 -3.32 -13.00 -15.07
N ASN A 8 -4.43 -12.81 -15.79
CA ASN A 8 -5.77 -13.35 -15.50
C ASN A 8 -6.53 -12.73 -14.31
N LEU A 9 -5.94 -11.80 -13.55
CA LEU A 9 -6.63 -11.05 -12.49
C LEU A 9 -6.88 -9.59 -12.87
N GLY A 10 -6.19 -9.06 -13.89
CA GLY A 10 -6.35 -7.69 -14.38
C GLY A 10 -5.54 -6.67 -13.58
N ALA A 11 -5.93 -5.40 -13.69
CA ALA A 11 -5.31 -4.29 -12.99
C ALA A 11 -5.46 -4.47 -11.48
N GLY A 12 -4.37 -4.36 -10.75
CA GLY A 12 -4.36 -4.48 -9.31
C GLY A 12 -3.26 -3.69 -8.65
N ALA A 13 -3.31 -3.70 -7.33
CA ALA A 13 -2.31 -3.11 -6.47
C ALA A 13 -2.15 -3.89 -5.17
N GLU A 14 -0.98 -3.74 -4.55
CA GLU A 14 -0.61 -4.44 -3.34
C GLU A 14 0.30 -3.60 -2.45
N THR A 15 0.05 -3.64 -1.15
CA THR A 15 0.97 -3.15 -0.13
C THR A 15 1.13 -4.22 0.94
N GLY A 16 2.37 -4.57 1.27
CA GLY A 16 2.67 -5.59 2.27
C GLY A 16 3.80 -5.19 3.19
N ILE A 17 3.78 -5.73 4.41
CA ILE A 17 4.79 -5.53 5.43
C ILE A 17 5.74 -6.73 5.41
N TYR A 18 7.03 -6.44 5.25
CA TYR A 18 8.08 -7.45 5.14
C TYR A 18 9.21 -7.18 6.13
N LYS A 19 9.79 -8.26 6.65
CA LYS A 19 10.98 -8.29 7.50
C LYS A 19 12.15 -8.91 6.75
N GLY A 20 13.36 -8.52 7.14
CA GLY A 20 14.60 -9.06 6.59
C GLY A 20 15.26 -8.14 5.57
N GLY A 21 15.89 -8.74 4.57
CA GLY A 21 16.69 -8.07 3.57
C GLY A 21 17.22 -9.08 2.54
N GLU A 22 17.80 -8.57 1.46
CA GLU A 22 18.24 -9.43 0.36
C GLU A 22 19.13 -10.60 0.83
N PRO A 23 18.96 -11.82 0.26
CA PRO A 23 18.14 -12.13 -0.91
C PRO A 23 16.68 -12.48 -0.62
N PHE A 24 16.26 -12.58 0.65
CA PHE A 24 14.91 -13.03 1.00
C PHE A 24 14.21 -12.09 1.97
N TRP A 25 13.03 -11.65 1.55
CA TRP A 25 12.09 -10.93 2.40
C TRP A 25 11.11 -11.93 3.00
N THR A 26 10.92 -11.87 4.30
CA THR A 26 9.94 -12.68 5.03
C THR A 26 8.70 -11.84 5.26
N VAL A 27 7.54 -12.41 4.98
CA VAL A 27 6.25 -11.79 5.29
C VAL A 27 6.11 -11.59 6.81
N SER A 28 5.63 -10.42 7.24
CA SER A 28 5.42 -10.12 8.65
C SER A 28 3.94 -10.17 9.02
N VAL A 29 3.41 -11.39 9.24
CA VAL A 29 1.97 -11.60 9.53
C VAL A 29 1.58 -11.00 10.88
N GLU A 30 2.51 -11.04 11.84
CA GLU A 30 2.36 -10.53 13.20
C GLU A 30 2.33 -9.00 13.27
N ASP A 31 2.81 -8.29 12.24
CA ASP A 31 2.75 -6.83 12.16
C ASP A 31 1.55 -6.35 11.33
N ALA A 32 0.47 -7.13 11.25
CA ALA A 32 -0.73 -6.70 10.55
C ALA A 32 -1.28 -5.39 11.15
N LEU A 33 -1.53 -4.40 10.28
CA LEU A 33 -2.01 -3.07 10.65
C LEU A 33 -3.26 -2.72 9.86
N PRO A 34 -4.16 -1.85 10.35
CA PRO A 34 -5.25 -1.34 9.53
C PRO A 34 -4.71 -0.64 8.30
N MET A 35 -5.24 -0.98 7.13
CA MET A 35 -4.78 -0.47 5.84
C MET A 35 -5.94 -0.11 4.93
N THR A 36 -5.71 0.86 4.06
CA THR A 36 -6.57 1.14 2.91
C THR A 36 -5.80 1.04 1.62
N LEU A 37 -6.49 0.68 0.54
CA LEU A 37 -5.93 0.56 -0.79
C LEU A 37 -6.97 0.98 -1.84
N ALA A 38 -6.62 1.95 -2.67
CA ALA A 38 -7.41 2.35 -3.82
C ALA A 38 -6.52 2.43 -5.06
N LEU A 39 -7.05 1.97 -6.18
CA LEU A 39 -6.42 1.99 -7.49
C LEU A 39 -7.22 2.86 -8.42
N TYR A 40 -6.54 3.74 -9.12
CA TYR A 40 -7.10 4.65 -10.11
C TYR A 40 -6.38 4.50 -11.44
N ASP A 41 -7.05 4.84 -12.54
CA ASP A 41 -6.37 5.16 -13.78
C ASP A 41 -5.75 6.57 -13.73
N LYS A 42 -4.97 6.93 -14.75
CA LYS A 42 -4.32 8.24 -14.87
C LYS A 42 -5.32 9.40 -15.06
N GLU A 43 -6.53 9.11 -15.51
CA GLU A 43 -7.64 10.06 -15.62
C GLU A 43 -8.33 10.33 -14.27
N GLY A 44 -8.04 9.52 -13.25
CA GLY A 44 -8.59 9.63 -11.90
C GLY A 44 -9.87 8.84 -11.67
N ASN A 45 -10.26 7.96 -12.59
CA ASN A 45 -11.39 7.04 -12.37
C ASN A 45 -10.96 5.95 -11.40
N VAL A 46 -11.87 5.59 -10.49
CA VAL A 46 -11.65 4.49 -9.54
C VAL A 46 -11.74 3.16 -10.29
N ILE A 47 -10.68 2.36 -10.21
CA ILE A 47 -10.66 0.98 -10.69
C ILE A 47 -11.09 0.04 -9.56
N MET A 48 -10.51 0.21 -8.36
CA MET A 48 -10.88 -0.58 -7.18
C MET A 48 -10.64 0.20 -5.89
N CYS A 49 -11.39 -0.16 -4.85
CA CYS A 49 -11.18 0.33 -3.48
C CYS A 49 -11.34 -0.83 -2.51
N TYR A 50 -10.45 -0.91 -1.53
CA TYR A 50 -10.50 -1.89 -0.47
C TYR A 50 -10.14 -1.24 0.87
N ASN A 51 -11.07 -1.36 1.82
CA ASN A 51 -10.97 -0.79 3.17
C ASN A 51 -11.51 -1.82 4.18
N PRO A 52 -10.75 -2.89 4.45
CA PRO A 52 -11.15 -3.89 5.42
C PRO A 52 -11.14 -3.34 6.84
N SER A 53 -12.01 -3.87 7.69
CA SER A 53 -12.00 -3.56 9.13
C SER A 53 -10.89 -4.30 9.89
N ASP A 54 -10.53 -5.49 9.42
CA ASP A 54 -9.46 -6.28 10.02
C ASP A 54 -8.08 -5.76 9.61
N PRO A 55 -7.07 -5.78 10.51
CA PRO A 55 -5.69 -5.47 10.15
C PRO A 55 -5.15 -6.38 9.05
N GLN A 56 -4.34 -5.82 8.16
CA GLN A 56 -3.75 -6.50 7.01
C GLN A 56 -2.22 -6.50 7.16
N TRP A 57 -1.58 -7.65 6.94
CA TRP A 57 -0.14 -7.72 6.71
C TRP A 57 0.21 -7.61 5.21
N TRP A 58 -0.78 -7.88 4.35
CA TRP A 58 -0.73 -7.70 2.90
C TRP A 58 -2.13 -7.34 2.40
N ILE A 59 -2.33 -6.07 2.04
CA ILE A 59 -3.56 -5.58 1.44
C ILE A 59 -3.43 -5.63 -0.08
N THR A 60 -4.41 -6.23 -0.75
CA THR A 60 -4.42 -6.44 -2.20
C THR A 60 -5.83 -6.32 -2.77
N GLY A 61 -5.91 -5.95 -4.05
CA GLY A 61 -7.13 -6.11 -4.83
C GLY A 61 -6.86 -6.00 -6.32
N PHE A 62 -7.82 -6.51 -7.09
CA PHE A 62 -7.74 -6.62 -8.54
C PHE A 62 -9.10 -6.33 -9.17
N GLU A 63 -9.10 -5.76 -10.38
CA GLU A 63 -10.27 -5.59 -11.24
C GLU A 63 -10.09 -6.45 -12.51
N PRO A 64 -10.75 -7.63 -12.57
CA PRO A 64 -10.60 -8.56 -13.69
C PRO A 64 -11.01 -8.00 -15.04
N MET A 65 -11.87 -7.00 -15.10
CA MET A 65 -12.34 -6.43 -16.36
C MET A 65 -11.36 -5.42 -16.97
N VAL A 66 -10.39 -4.92 -16.18
CA VAL A 66 -9.36 -3.98 -16.65
C VAL A 66 -8.08 -4.77 -16.94
N GLN A 67 -7.96 -5.27 -18.17
CA GLN A 67 -6.82 -6.10 -18.59
C GLN A 67 -5.73 -5.27 -19.29
N LYS A 68 -4.48 -5.77 -19.24
CA LYS A 68 -3.30 -5.16 -19.88
C LYS A 68 -3.01 -3.74 -19.39
N ALA A 69 -3.38 -3.44 -18.15
CA ALA A 69 -3.08 -2.16 -17.53
C ALA A 69 -1.56 -1.97 -17.38
N LYS A 70 -1.07 -0.79 -17.77
CA LYS A 70 0.34 -0.46 -17.60
C LYS A 70 0.53 0.21 -16.24
N ALA A 71 1.58 -0.19 -15.53
CA ALA A 71 1.84 0.33 -14.19
C ALA A 71 2.01 1.86 -14.16
N ASP A 72 2.57 2.47 -15.20
CA ASP A 72 2.75 3.92 -15.33
C ASP A 72 1.45 4.69 -15.63
N GLU A 73 0.37 4.00 -16.02
CA GLU A 73 -0.96 4.58 -16.25
C GLU A 73 -1.90 4.38 -15.04
N LEU A 74 -1.41 3.78 -13.97
CA LEU A 74 -2.15 3.53 -12.74
C LEU A 74 -1.69 4.48 -11.65
N VAL A 75 -2.56 4.78 -10.69
CA VAL A 75 -2.21 5.52 -9.46
C VAL A 75 -2.76 4.74 -8.28
N VAL A 76 -1.90 4.46 -7.31
CA VAL A 76 -2.30 3.85 -6.03
C VAL A 76 -2.34 4.92 -4.97
N ILE A 77 -3.41 4.95 -4.20
CA ILE A 77 -3.51 5.73 -2.97
C ILE A 77 -3.91 4.79 -1.85
N GLY A 78 -3.24 4.89 -0.71
CA GLY A 78 -3.60 4.08 0.44
C GLY A 78 -3.09 4.67 1.74
N SER A 79 -3.42 3.99 2.82
CA SER A 79 -2.96 4.33 4.15
C SER A 79 -2.55 3.10 4.95
N ILE A 80 -1.69 3.32 5.94
CA ILE A 80 -1.33 2.35 6.97
C ILE A 80 -1.44 3.07 8.33
N ASP A 81 -2.26 2.54 9.22
CA ASP A 81 -2.45 3.04 10.58
C ASP A 81 -1.48 2.33 11.53
N PHE A 82 -0.51 3.08 12.07
CA PHE A 82 0.48 2.56 13.01
C PHE A 82 0.12 2.84 14.47
N SER A 83 -1.10 3.27 14.79
CA SER A 83 -1.53 3.61 16.15
C SER A 83 -1.31 2.47 17.16
N THR A 84 -1.43 1.22 16.72
CA THR A 84 -1.17 0.02 17.53
C THR A 84 0.32 -0.39 17.57
N ASN A 85 1.17 0.21 16.74
CA ASN A 85 2.62 -0.05 16.71
C ASN A 85 3.46 1.24 16.52
N PRO A 86 3.56 2.10 17.57
CA PRO A 86 4.31 3.36 17.50
C PRO A 86 5.82 3.19 17.29
N GLU A 87 6.38 2.03 17.65
CA GLU A 87 7.80 1.74 17.41
C GLU A 87 8.08 1.57 15.91
N LEU A 88 7.23 0.81 15.21
CA LEU A 88 7.32 0.65 13.77
C LEU A 88 7.09 1.99 13.05
N TRP A 89 6.14 2.81 13.52
CA TRP A 89 5.95 4.18 13.03
C TRP A 89 7.25 4.98 13.09
N LYS A 90 7.88 5.02 14.27
CA LYS A 90 9.10 5.79 14.48
C LYS A 90 10.22 5.31 13.56
N ALA A 91 10.43 4.00 13.47
CA ALA A 91 11.44 3.40 12.60
C ALA A 91 11.19 3.69 11.11
N TYR A 92 9.94 3.58 10.66
CA TYR A 92 9.57 3.86 9.27
C TYR A 92 9.74 5.34 8.92
N LYS A 93 9.26 6.23 9.79
CA LYS A 93 9.40 7.68 9.61
C LYS A 93 10.86 8.11 9.59
N GLU A 94 11.69 7.63 10.53
CA GLU A 94 13.12 7.95 10.56
C GLU A 94 13.82 7.57 9.24
N LYS A 95 13.43 6.44 8.64
CA LYS A 95 14.00 5.98 7.37
C LYS A 95 13.49 6.73 6.14
N TYR A 96 12.22 7.14 6.12
CA TYR A 96 11.55 7.63 4.90
C TYR A 96 11.03 9.08 4.96
N ALA A 97 11.27 9.83 6.05
CA ALA A 97 10.79 11.21 6.22
C ALA A 97 11.24 12.18 5.10
N GLY A 98 12.31 11.87 4.36
CA GLY A 98 12.76 12.67 3.22
C GLY A 98 11.90 12.54 1.95
N ASN A 99 11.00 11.56 1.86
CA ASN A 99 10.18 11.32 0.67
C ASN A 99 8.78 11.92 0.81
N GLN A 100 8.69 13.25 0.71
CA GLN A 100 7.43 13.98 0.85
C GLN A 100 6.60 14.03 -0.44
N GLU A 101 7.15 13.62 -1.58
CA GLU A 101 6.42 13.61 -2.86
C GLU A 101 5.37 12.49 -2.91
N THR A 102 5.68 11.35 -2.29
CA THR A 102 4.83 10.14 -2.34
C THR A 102 4.27 9.74 -0.99
N LEU A 103 4.81 10.26 0.11
CA LEU A 103 4.37 9.93 1.47
C LEU A 103 3.90 11.18 2.22
N CYS A 104 2.81 11.03 2.96
CA CYS A 104 2.31 12.02 3.90
C CYS A 104 2.17 11.36 5.28
N PHE A 105 2.79 11.98 6.30
CA PHE A 105 2.82 11.47 7.66
C PHE A 105 1.85 12.28 8.52
N ASP A 106 0.73 11.67 8.91
CA ASP A 106 -0.15 12.20 9.95
C ASP A 106 0.40 11.80 11.33
N GLU A 107 1.15 12.71 11.93
CA GLU A 107 1.83 12.48 13.20
C GLU A 107 0.89 12.45 14.40
N GLU A 108 -0.29 13.06 14.30
CA GLU A 108 -1.27 13.11 15.37
C GLU A 108 -1.94 11.74 15.53
N ASN A 109 -2.30 11.11 14.41
CA ASN A 109 -2.99 9.82 14.39
C ASN A 109 -2.07 8.63 14.13
N LEU A 110 -0.79 8.86 13.84
CA LEU A 110 0.19 7.85 13.42
C LEU A 110 -0.22 7.11 12.14
N ILE A 111 -0.80 7.85 11.19
CA ILE A 111 -1.24 7.30 9.90
C ILE A 111 -0.27 7.74 8.81
N LEU A 112 0.24 6.75 8.06
CA LEU A 112 0.97 7.01 6.82
C LEU A 112 -0.03 6.98 5.67
N TYR A 113 -0.08 8.04 4.89
CA TYR A 113 -0.72 8.05 3.58
C TYR A 113 0.35 7.96 2.50
N TYR A 114 0.06 7.23 1.43
CA TYR A 114 0.97 7.12 0.29
C TYR A 114 0.24 7.26 -1.03
N LYS A 115 0.96 7.80 -2.03
CA LYS A 115 0.54 7.91 -3.42
C LYS A 115 1.68 7.43 -4.32
N TYR A 116 1.39 6.51 -5.25
CA TYR A 116 2.40 5.94 -6.14
C TYR A 116 1.90 5.67 -7.55
#